data_AF-A0A0L8A750-F1
#
_entry.id   AF-A0A0L8A750-F1
#
_cell.length_a   1.000
_cell.length_b   1.000
_cell.length_c   1.000
_cell.angle_alpha   90.00
_cell.angle_beta   90.00
_cell.angle_gamma   90.00
#
_symmetry.space_group_name_H-M   'P 1'
#
loop_
_entity.id
_entity.type
_entity.pdbx_description
1 polymer ?
#
loop_
_entity_poly.entity_id
_entity_poly.type
_entity_poly.pdbx_seq_one_letter_code
_entity_poly.pdbx_strand_id
1 'polypeptide(L)'
;MRAEKLKFHLVMAGCGGFVVLMLAALAWVCLQPQTVDVQAAERHAIEQCLQRSEDPSRSEIQRRAQADSCREMRKQYVHKFGREDS
;
A
#
# COMPACT_ATOMS: atom_id res chain seq x y z
N MET A 1 34.26 29.50 -22.44
CA MET A 1 32.81 29.40 -22.70
C MET A 1 32.32 27.97 -23.05
N ARG A 2 33.00 27.16 -23.88
CA ARG A 2 32.52 25.80 -24.23
C ARG A 2 32.54 24.79 -23.06
N ALA A 3 33.58 24.80 -22.23
CA ALA A 3 33.71 23.89 -21.09
C ALA A 3 32.62 24.09 -20.03
N GLU A 4 32.24 25.35 -19.75
CA GLU A 4 31.18 25.68 -18.78
C GLU A 4 29.79 25.24 -19.27
N LYS A 5 29.49 25.37 -20.57
CA LYS A 5 28.25 24.82 -21.15
C LYS A 5 28.20 23.29 -21.04
N LEU A 6 29.34 22.63 -21.24
CA LEU A 6 29.43 21.17 -21.14
C LEU A 6 29.20 20.69 -19.70
N LYS A 7 29.80 21.36 -18.72
CA LYS A 7 29.54 21.12 -17.29
C LYS A 7 28.07 21.33 -16.94
N PHE A 8 27.46 22.41 -17.41
CA PHE A 8 26.04 22.69 -17.18
C PHE A 8 25.15 21.59 -17.75
N HIS A 9 25.39 21.14 -18.98
CA HIS A 9 24.62 20.05 -19.57
C HIS A 9 24.82 18.72 -18.83
N LEU A 10 26.03 18.44 -18.34
CA LEU A 10 26.31 17.26 -17.51
C LEU A 10 25.54 17.30 -16.19
N VAL A 11 25.53 18.44 -15.50
CA VAL A 11 24.76 18.62 -14.26
C VAL A 11 23.27 18.45 -14.52
N MET A 12 22.74 19.09 -15.56
CA MET A 12 21.32 18.98 -15.92
C MET A 12 20.92 17.56 -16.30
N ALA A 13 21.79 16.83 -17.04
CA ALA A 13 21.56 15.43 -17.37
C ALA A 13 21.60 14.54 -16.11
N GLY A 14 22.51 14.82 -15.17
CA GLY A 14 22.55 14.14 -13.87
C GLY A 14 21.27 14.34 -13.06
N CYS A 15 20.81 15.59 -12.94
CA CYS A 15 19.56 15.91 -12.25
C CYS A 15 18.34 15.25 -12.94
N GLY A 16 18.27 15.34 -14.27
CA GLY A 16 17.20 14.69 -15.05
C GLY A 16 17.19 13.17 -14.86
N GLY A 17 18.37 12.53 -14.93
CA GLY A 17 18.52 11.10 -14.69
C GLY A 17 18.09 10.68 -13.28
N PHE A 18 18.46 11.47 -12.26
CA PHE A 18 18.02 11.23 -10.88
C PHE A 18 16.49 11.27 -10.75
N VAL A 19 15.83 12.27 -11.34
CA VAL A 19 14.37 12.36 -11.32
C VAL A 19 13.72 11.16 -12.01
N VAL A 20 14.22 10.76 -13.17
CA VAL A 20 13.71 9.58 -13.91
C VAL A 20 13.87 8.31 -13.07
N LEU A 21 15.02 8.12 -12.40
CA LEU A 21 15.24 6.97 -11.52
C LEU A 21 14.30 6.96 -10.33
N MET A 22 14.05 8.11 -9.71
CA MET A 22 13.09 8.22 -8.60
C MET A 22 11.66 7.89 -9.05
N LEU A 23 11.24 8.39 -10.22
CA LEU A 23 9.92 8.07 -10.79
C LEU A 23 9.81 6.58 -11.14
N ALA A 24 10.85 5.97 -11.71
CA ALA A 24 10.87 4.55 -12.01
C ALA A 24 10.79 3.69 -10.74
N ALA A 25 11.50 4.07 -9.68
CA ALA A 25 11.42 3.39 -8.38
C ALA A 25 10.01 3.49 -7.77
N LEU A 26 9.38 4.68 -7.84
CA LEU A 26 8.01 4.86 -7.36
C LEU A 26 7.03 4.01 -8.16
N ALA A 27 7.13 4.02 -9.49
CA ALA A 27 6.30 3.20 -10.36
C ALA A 27 6.48 1.72 -10.04
N TRP A 28 7.72 1.25 -9.86
CA TRP A 28 8.01 -0.13 -9.49
C TRP A 28 7.28 -0.56 -8.22
N VAL A 29 7.33 0.27 -7.16
CA VAL A 29 6.65 -0.01 -5.90
C VAL A 29 5.13 -0.01 -6.07
N CYS A 30 4.57 0.95 -6.80
CA CYS A 30 3.12 1.07 -6.99
C CYS A 30 2.55 -0.01 -7.92
N LEU A 31 3.31 -0.51 -8.89
CA LEU A 31 2.89 -1.54 -9.83
C LEU A 31 3.19 -2.96 -9.31
N GLN A 32 3.79 -3.09 -8.12
CA GLN A 32 4.17 -4.38 -7.60
C GLN A 32 2.92 -5.27 -7.48
N PRO A 33 2.94 -6.48 -8.09
CA PRO A 33 1.76 -7.33 -8.13
C PRO A 33 1.32 -7.70 -6.72
N GLN A 34 0.01 -7.78 -6.51
CA GLN A 34 -0.57 -8.34 -5.30
C GLN A 34 -0.23 -9.83 -5.24
N THR A 35 0.88 -10.16 -4.57
CA THR A 35 1.35 -11.54 -4.42
C THR A 35 0.46 -12.29 -3.43
N VAL A 36 0.51 -13.62 -3.49
CA VAL A 36 -0.17 -14.50 -2.51
C VAL A 36 0.19 -14.15 -1.06
N ASP A 37 1.41 -13.68 -0.80
CA ASP A 37 1.82 -13.24 0.54
C ASP A 37 1.09 -11.97 1.00
N VAL A 38 0.88 -11.01 0.09
CA VAL A 38 0.11 -9.78 0.39
C VAL A 38 -1.35 -10.13 0.64
N GLN A 39 -1.91 -11.07 -0.14
CA GLN A 39 -3.26 -11.57 0.07
C GLN A 39 -3.41 -12.26 1.44
N ALA A 40 -2.45 -13.13 1.81
CA ALA A 40 -2.44 -13.81 3.10
C ALA A 40 -2.31 -12.82 4.27
N ALA A 41 -1.47 -11.80 4.12
CA ALA A 41 -1.30 -10.74 5.13
C ALA A 41 -2.59 -9.92 5.33
N GLU A 42 -3.26 -9.53 4.24
CA GLU A 42 -4.54 -8.80 4.30
C GLU A 42 -5.65 -9.67 4.93
N ARG A 43 -5.72 -10.97 4.60
CA ARG A 43 -6.65 -11.91 5.25
C ARG A 43 -6.37 -12.03 6.75
N HIS A 44 -5.11 -12.15 7.14
CA HIS A 44 -4.73 -12.21 8.54
C HIS A 44 -5.09 -10.92 9.30
N ALA A 45 -4.94 -9.75 8.66
CA ALA A 45 -5.35 -8.48 9.24
C ALA A 45 -6.88 -8.39 9.48
N ILE A 46 -7.69 -8.95 8.57
CA ILE A 46 -9.15 -9.04 8.74
C ILE A 46 -9.51 -9.95 9.92
N GLU A 47 -8.87 -11.11 10.04
CA GLU A 47 -9.09 -12.03 11.17
C GLU A 47 -8.75 -11.39 12.52
N GLN A 48 -7.61 -10.70 12.61
CA GLN A 48 -7.24 -9.95 13.80
C GLN A 48 -8.23 -8.82 14.11
N CYS A 49 -8.78 -8.16 13.08
CA CYS A 49 -9.81 -7.15 13.26
C CYS A 49 -11.07 -7.75 13.90
N LEU A 50 -11.53 -8.91 13.40
CA LEU A 50 -12.70 -9.61 13.92
C LEU A 50 -12.50 -10.01 15.38
N GLN A 51 -11.36 -10.61 15.72
CA GLN A 51 -11.03 -10.97 17.11
C GLN A 51 -11.05 -9.75 18.05
N ARG A 52 -10.53 -8.60 17.61
CA ARG A 52 -10.58 -7.35 18.40
C ARG A 52 -11.99 -6.77 18.53
N SER A 53 -12.87 -7.04 17.57
CA SER A 53 -14.26 -6.55 17.60
C SER A 53 -15.13 -7.33 18.61
N GLU A 54 -14.77 -8.58 18.88
CA GLU A 54 -15.44 -9.47 19.83
C GLU A 54 -14.94 -9.32 21.27
N ASP A 55 -13.90 -8.52 21.50
CA ASP A 55 -13.30 -8.30 22.82
C ASP A 55 -14.33 -7.70 23.81
N PRO A 56 -14.73 -8.45 24.85
CA PRO A 56 -15.74 -8.01 25.81
C PRO A 56 -15.21 -6.92 26.75
N SER A 57 -13.89 -6.70 26.81
CA SER A 57 -13.30 -5.63 27.63
C SER A 57 -13.51 -4.22 27.04
N ARG A 58 -13.96 -4.12 25.78
CA ARG A 58 -14.20 -2.85 25.10
C ARG A 58 -15.64 -2.35 25.25
N SER A 59 -15.79 -1.02 25.22
CA SER A 59 -17.11 -0.39 25.26
C SER A 59 -17.95 -0.78 24.04
N GLU A 60 -19.27 -0.78 24.20
CA GLU A 60 -20.18 -1.19 23.12
C GLU A 60 -20.01 -0.34 21.84
N ILE A 61 -19.79 0.96 22.01
CA ILE A 61 -19.56 1.90 20.89
C ILE A 61 -18.28 1.51 20.13
N GLN A 62 -17.21 1.21 20.86
CA GLN A 62 -15.94 0.78 20.25
C GLN A 62 -16.09 -0.55 19.52
N ARG A 63 -16.81 -1.52 20.10
CA ARG A 63 -17.05 -2.81 19.41
C ARG A 63 -17.82 -2.64 18.10
N ARG A 64 -18.87 -1.80 18.10
CA ARG A 64 -19.63 -1.48 16.88
C ARG A 64 -18.76 -0.79 15.83
N ALA A 65 -18.00 0.24 16.21
CA ALA A 65 -17.08 0.94 15.30
C ALA A 65 -15.97 0.02 14.75
N GLN A 66 -15.47 -0.91 15.58
CA GLN A 66 -14.49 -1.92 15.19
C GLN A 66 -15.12 -2.89 14.19
N ALA A 67 -16.33 -3.39 14.45
CA ALA A 67 -17.05 -4.28 13.54
C ALA A 67 -17.32 -3.62 12.18
N ASP A 68 -17.67 -2.34 12.16
CA ASP A 68 -17.88 -1.57 10.92
C ASP A 68 -16.58 -1.46 10.11
N SER A 69 -15.47 -1.16 10.78
CA SER A 69 -14.13 -1.14 10.18
C SER A 69 -13.75 -2.49 9.58
N CYS A 70 -14.01 -3.61 10.29
CA CYS A 70 -13.69 -4.95 9.79
C CYS A 70 -14.53 -5.30 8.56
N ARG A 71 -15.82 -4.89 8.51
CA ARG A 71 -16.67 -5.09 7.33
C ARG A 71 -16.14 -4.32 6.13
N GLU A 72 -15.66 -3.10 6.32
CA GLU A 72 -15.08 -2.31 5.22
C GLU A 72 -13.76 -2.90 4.73
N MET A 73 -12.89 -3.36 5.62
CA MET A 73 -11.66 -4.07 5.24
C MET A 73 -11.96 -5.31 4.38
N ARG A 74 -12.97 -6.11 4.75
CA ARG A 74 -13.38 -7.28 3.96
C ARG A 74 -13.87 -6.88 2.56
N LYS A 75 -14.65 -5.80 2.43
CA LYS A 75 -15.06 -5.30 1.10
C LYS A 75 -13.86 -4.91 0.25
N GLN A 76 -12.89 -4.21 0.82
CA GLN A 76 -11.68 -3.79 0.12
C GLN A 76 -10.85 -5.00 -0.33
N TYR A 77 -10.77 -6.04 0.50
CA TYR A 77 -10.13 -7.30 0.13
C TYR A 77 -10.84 -7.98 -1.04
N VAL A 78 -12.17 -8.11 -1.00
CA VAL A 78 -12.94 -8.70 -2.12
C VAL A 78 -12.77 -7.88 -3.41
N HIS A 79 -12.76 -6.56 -3.31
CA HIS A 79 -12.54 -5.69 -4.46
C HIS A 79 -11.14 -5.85 -5.06
N LYS A 80 -10.10 -5.97 -4.22
CA LYS A 80 -8.70 -6.13 -4.64
C LYS A 80 -8.41 -7.53 -5.23
N PHE A 81 -8.93 -8.59 -4.63
CA PHE A 81 -8.52 -9.98 -4.91
C PHE A 81 -9.61 -10.86 -5.56
N GLY A 82 -10.85 -10.38 -5.67
CA GLY A 82 -11.94 -11.05 -6.40
C GLY A 82 -12.48 -12.34 -5.77
N ARG A 83 -11.95 -12.81 -4.64
CA ARG A 83 -12.38 -14.04 -3.96
C ARG A 83 -12.47 -13.86 -2.45
N GLU A 84 -13.68 -13.91 -1.90
CA GLU A 84 -13.89 -14.44 -0.56
C GLU A 84 -13.67 -15.95 -0.68
N ASP A 85 -12.45 -16.47 -0.43
CA ASP A 85 -12.31 -17.94 -0.39
C ASP A 85 -13.18 -18.43 0.78
N SER A 86 -14.30 -19.04 0.40
CA SER A 86 -15.23 -19.82 1.22
C SER A 86 -14.62 -21.16 1.58
#